data_AF-A0A484YZ64-F1
#
_entry.id   AF-A0A484YZ64-F1
#
_cell.length_a   1.000
_cell.length_b   1.000
_cell.length_c   1.000
_cell.angle_alpha   90.00
_cell.angle_beta   90.00
_cell.angle_gamma   90.00
#
_symmetry.space_group_name_H-M   'P 1'
#
loop_
_entity.id
_entity.type
_entity.pdbx_description
1 polymer ?
#
loop_
_entity_poly.entity_id
_entity_poly.type
_entity_poly.pdbx_seq_one_letter_code
_entity_poly.pdbx_strand_id
1 'polypeptide(L)'
;MALNKARDEGFRGEAALRRARKILWPEPPAKVIDEAINSDDAEFMEDVVLQTFDLKDPVYIVGRQYYTTRKKIADITRDLQSLAPWLTDNEARKRVRWCLEIFRAKVFLSARRA
;
A
#
# COMPACT_ATOMS: atom_id res chain seq x y z
N MET A 1 -6.55 -12.89 -38.73
CA MET A 1 -5.25 -12.96 -38.01
C MET A 1 -5.16 -11.79 -37.04
N ALA A 2 -4.69 -11.97 -35.79
CA ALA A 2 -4.75 -10.95 -34.73
C ALA A 2 -4.06 -9.61 -35.08
N LEU A 3 -3.07 -9.64 -35.97
CA LEU A 3 -2.41 -8.44 -36.50
C LEU A 3 -3.33 -7.57 -37.38
N ASN A 4 -4.20 -8.19 -38.17
CA ASN A 4 -5.17 -7.46 -39.00
C ASN A 4 -6.20 -6.78 -38.10
N LYS A 5 -6.70 -7.48 -37.08
CA LYS A 5 -7.62 -6.92 -36.09
C LYS A 5 -7.01 -5.71 -35.34
N ALA A 6 -5.74 -5.79 -34.96
CA ALA A 6 -5.03 -4.67 -34.36
C ALA A 6 -4.88 -3.46 -35.32
N ARG A 7 -4.70 -3.71 -36.63
CA ARG A 7 -4.62 -2.65 -37.65
C ARG A 7 -5.98 -2.02 -37.93
N ASP A 8 -7.05 -2.83 -37.93
CA ASP A 8 -8.44 -2.38 -38.08
C ASP A 8 -8.87 -1.50 -36.89
N GLU A 9 -8.33 -1.78 -35.69
CA GLU A 9 -8.46 -0.93 -34.49
C GLU A 9 -7.59 0.34 -34.53
N GLY A 10 -6.88 0.60 -35.64
CA GLY A 10 -6.11 1.84 -35.85
C GLY A 10 -4.66 1.80 -35.36
N PHE A 11 -4.20 0.69 -34.77
CA PHE A 11 -2.80 0.58 -34.33
C PHE A 11 -1.86 0.35 -35.52
N ARG A 12 -0.69 1.01 -35.51
CA ARG A 12 0.33 0.88 -36.56
C ARG A 12 1.69 0.50 -35.99
N GLY A 13 2.54 -0.09 -36.83
CA GLY A 13 3.91 -0.47 -36.48
C GLY A 13 3.98 -1.35 -35.23
N GLU A 14 4.87 -0.98 -34.30
CA GLU A 14 5.09 -1.70 -33.04
C GLU A 14 3.84 -1.74 -32.13
N ALA A 15 3.00 -0.70 -32.17
CA ALA A 15 1.76 -0.68 -31.39
C ALA A 15 0.76 -1.74 -31.89
N ALA A 16 0.72 -2.01 -33.20
CA ALA A 16 -0.10 -3.08 -33.78
C ALA A 16 0.38 -4.47 -33.31
N LEU A 17 1.70 -4.66 -33.22
CA LEU A 17 2.29 -5.90 -32.69
C LEU A 17 1.95 -6.10 -31.21
N ARG A 18 2.07 -5.06 -30.38
CA ARG A 18 1.67 -5.11 -28.95
C ARG A 18 0.19 -5.43 -28.79
N ARG A 19 -0.68 -4.82 -29.60
CA ARG A 19 -2.13 -5.09 -29.56
C ARG A 19 -2.46 -6.49 -30.05
N ALA A 20 -1.85 -6.96 -31.14
CA ALA A 20 -2.01 -8.31 -31.63
C ALA A 20 -1.55 -9.36 -30.61
N ARG A 21 -0.46 -9.09 -29.88
CA ARG A 21 0.01 -9.94 -28.77
C ARG A 21 -1.03 -10.03 -27.64
N LYS A 22 -1.63 -8.90 -27.23
CA LYS A 22 -2.72 -8.90 -26.22
C LYS A 22 -3.97 -9.64 -26.70
N ILE A 23 -4.27 -9.61 -27.99
CA ILE A 23 -5.40 -10.37 -28.58
C ILE A 23 -5.11 -11.88 -28.57
N LEU A 24 -3.87 -12.28 -28.89
CA LEU A 24 -3.43 -13.68 -28.92
C LEU A 24 -3.28 -14.28 -27.52
N TRP A 25 -2.85 -13.48 -26.55
CA TRP A 25 -2.58 -13.89 -25.18
C TRP A 25 -3.31 -12.97 -24.21
N PRO A 26 -4.66 -13.07 -24.13
CA PRO A 26 -5.41 -12.30 -23.17
C PRO A 26 -4.95 -12.70 -21.77
N GLU A 27 -4.77 -11.71 -20.89
CA GLU A 27 -4.57 -12.01 -19.49
C GLU A 27 -5.81 -12.74 -18.96
N PRO A 28 -5.62 -13.76 -18.10
CA PRO A 28 -6.75 -14.46 -17.51
C PRO A 28 -7.65 -13.44 -16.82
N PRO A 29 -8.97 -13.45 -17.06
CA PRO A 29 -9.89 -12.49 -16.45
C PRO A 29 -9.82 -12.51 -14.92
N ALA A 30 -9.52 -13.68 -14.32
CA ALA A 30 -9.25 -13.81 -12.90
C ALA A 30 -8.11 -12.89 -12.43
N LYS A 31 -6.98 -12.81 -13.16
CA LYS A 31 -5.85 -11.95 -12.76
C LYS A 31 -6.20 -10.47 -12.78
N VAL A 32 -6.95 -10.04 -13.79
CA VAL A 32 -7.38 -8.64 -13.94
C VAL A 32 -8.38 -8.25 -12.85
N ILE A 33 -9.32 -9.16 -12.53
CA ILE A 33 -10.30 -8.96 -11.45
C ILE A 33 -9.60 -8.94 -10.09
N ASP A 34 -8.69 -9.87 -9.82
CA ASP A 34 -7.93 -9.92 -8.57
C ASP A 34 -7.09 -8.64 -8.38
N GLU A 35 -6.43 -8.14 -9.43
CA GLU A 35 -5.68 -6.89 -9.37
C GLU A 35 -6.60 -5.69 -9.10
N ALA A 36 -7.78 -5.64 -9.73
CA ALA A 36 -8.76 -4.59 -9.48
C ALA A 36 -9.30 -4.62 -8.05
N ILE A 37 -9.63 -5.80 -7.51
CA ILE A 37 -10.08 -5.99 -6.13
C ILE A 37 -8.98 -5.56 -5.15
N ASN A 38 -7.74 -6.00 -5.36
CA ASN A 38 -6.62 -5.61 -4.50
C ASN A 38 -6.34 -4.09 -4.55
N SER A 39 -6.55 -3.45 -5.70
CA SER A 39 -6.43 -2.00 -5.84
C SER A 39 -7.52 -1.26 -5.07
N ASP A 40 -8.76 -1.74 -5.14
CA ASP A 40 -9.91 -1.17 -4.43
C ASP A 40 -9.74 -1.30 -2.90
N ASP A 41 -9.31 -2.48 -2.43
CA ASP A 41 -9.00 -2.72 -1.01
C ASP A 41 -7.88 -1.78 -0.51
N ALA A 42 -6.87 -1.52 -1.34
CA ALA A 42 -5.76 -0.65 -0.99
C ALA A 42 -6.20 0.82 -0.90
N GLU A 43 -6.99 1.31 -1.85
CA GLU A 43 -7.55 2.67 -1.85
C GLU A 43 -8.48 2.88 -0.66
N PHE A 44 -9.37 1.91 -0.39
CA PHE A 44 -10.23 1.91 0.79
C PHE A 44 -9.41 2.00 2.09
N MET A 45 -8.38 1.17 2.24
CA MET A 45 -7.54 1.17 3.44
C MET A 45 -6.72 2.46 3.59
N GLU A 46 -6.24 3.04 2.49
CA GLU A 46 -5.57 4.34 2.50
C GLU A 46 -6.51 5.43 3.02
N ASP A 47 -7.72 5.51 2.48
CA ASP A 47 -8.74 6.48 2.91
C ASP A 47 -9.10 6.31 4.39
N VAL A 48 -9.34 5.08 4.84
CA VAL A 48 -9.60 4.80 6.26
C VAL A 48 -8.45 5.31 7.13
N VAL A 49 -7.21 5.05 6.75
CA VAL A 49 -6.04 5.49 7.53
C VAL A 49 -5.93 7.01 7.52
N LEU A 50 -6.09 7.67 6.38
CA LEU A 50 -5.99 9.12 6.25
C LEU A 50 -7.11 9.86 7.00
N GLN A 51 -8.31 9.30 7.04
CA GLN A 51 -9.42 9.86 7.83
C GLN A 51 -9.26 9.63 9.34
N THR A 52 -8.52 8.58 9.74
CA THR A 52 -8.38 8.19 11.15
C THR A 52 -7.32 9.01 11.91
N PHE A 53 -6.28 9.50 11.22
CA PHE A 53 -5.13 10.13 11.89
C PHE A 53 -4.74 11.48 11.26
N ASP A 54 -4.24 12.38 12.11
CA ASP A 54 -3.46 13.53 11.63
C ASP A 54 -2.08 13.04 11.13
N LEU A 55 -1.56 13.66 10.06
CA LEU A 55 -0.28 13.27 9.45
C LEU A 55 0.93 13.48 10.37
N LYS A 56 0.80 14.30 11.41
CA LYS A 56 1.80 14.54 12.45
C LYS A 56 1.59 13.67 13.68
N ASP A 57 0.53 12.86 13.74
CA ASP A 57 0.30 11.92 14.84
C ASP A 57 1.45 10.88 14.86
N PRO A 58 2.18 10.72 15.97
CA PRO A 58 3.23 9.70 16.08
C PRO A 58 2.71 8.28 15.80
N VAL A 59 1.44 8.00 16.09
CA VAL A 59 0.81 6.71 15.78
C VAL A 59 0.73 6.49 14.27
N TYR A 60 0.35 7.52 13.50
CA TYR A 60 0.34 7.46 12.03
C TYR A 60 1.75 7.30 11.48
N ILE A 61 2.71 8.09 11.96
CA ILE A 61 4.10 8.05 11.48
C ILE A 61 4.70 6.65 11.69
N VAL A 62 4.54 6.08 12.89
CA VAL A 62 5.04 4.73 13.22
C VAL A 62 4.29 3.67 12.42
N GLY A 63 2.97 3.75 12.32
CA GLY A 63 2.15 2.82 11.55
C GLY A 63 2.53 2.80 10.07
N ARG A 64 2.64 3.98 9.44
CA ARG A 64 3.08 4.14 8.06
C ARG A 64 4.47 3.54 7.86
N GLN A 65 5.45 3.88 8.69
CA GLN A 65 6.79 3.31 8.57
C GLN A 65 6.78 1.78 8.69
N TYR A 66 5.97 1.21 9.57
CA TYR A 66 5.91 -0.23 9.76
C TYR A 66 5.21 -0.97 8.61
N TYR A 67 4.11 -0.42 8.09
CA TYR A 67 3.25 -1.11 7.11
C TYR A 67 3.59 -0.81 5.65
N THR A 68 4.13 0.36 5.33
CA THR A 68 4.42 0.76 3.95
C THR A 68 5.90 0.69 3.59
N THR A 69 6.76 0.36 4.55
CA THR A 69 8.21 0.20 4.32
C THR A 69 8.72 -1.15 4.84
N ARG A 70 10.00 -1.45 4.62
CA ARG A 70 10.63 -2.66 5.17
C ARG A 70 11.23 -2.47 6.58
N LYS A 71 10.97 -1.33 7.23
CA LYS A 71 11.51 -1.03 8.57
C LYS A 71 10.93 -1.98 9.61
N LYS A 72 11.81 -2.59 10.41
CA LYS A 72 11.42 -3.38 11.59
C LYS A 72 11.19 -2.46 12.78
N ILE A 73 10.53 -2.97 13.82
CA ILE A 73 10.36 -2.25 15.10
C ILE A 73 11.71 -1.74 15.63
N ALA A 74 12.79 -2.52 15.49
CA ALA A 74 14.13 -2.11 15.91
C ALA A 74 14.65 -0.88 15.13
N ASP A 75 14.39 -0.81 13.83
CA ASP A 75 14.82 0.33 13.00
C ASP A 75 14.03 1.59 13.40
N ILE A 76 12.71 1.47 13.55
CA ILE A 76 11.84 2.57 14.01
C ILE A 76 12.20 2.99 15.44
N THR A 77 12.62 2.06 16.29
CA THR A 77 13.09 2.37 17.66
C THR A 77 14.35 3.23 17.62
N ARG A 78 15.33 2.91 16.75
CA ARG A 78 16.54 3.71 16.58
C ARG A 78 16.22 5.11 16.04
N ASP A 79 15.31 5.20 15.08
CA ASP A 79 14.83 6.49 14.56
C ASP A 79 14.20 7.33 15.68
N LEU A 80 13.33 6.72 16.50
CA LEU A 80 12.71 7.39 17.64
C LEU A 80 13.75 7.86 18.67
N GLN A 81 14.76 7.04 18.98
CA GLN A 81 15.82 7.44 19.91
C GLN A 81 16.71 8.56 19.37
N SER A 82 16.92 8.62 18.05
CA SER A 82 17.67 9.74 17.46
C SER A 82 16.96 11.09 17.66
N LEU A 83 15.62 11.07 17.70
CA LEU A 83 14.79 12.24 17.99
C LEU A 83 14.59 12.49 19.50
N ALA A 84 14.63 11.43 20.30
CA ALA A 84 14.45 11.50 21.75
C ALA A 84 15.60 10.75 22.49
N PRO A 85 16.81 11.35 22.56
CA PRO A 85 18.00 10.69 23.10
C PRO A 85 17.91 10.32 24.59
N TRP A 86 16.99 10.94 25.32
CA TRP A 86 16.76 10.65 26.74
C TRP A 86 15.98 9.34 26.98
N LEU A 87 15.51 8.67 25.92
CA LEU A 87 14.82 7.39 26.04
C LEU A 87 15.79 6.23 25.96
N THR A 88 15.68 5.30 26.91
CA THR A 88 16.36 4.00 26.78
C THR A 88 15.77 3.21 25.60
N ASP A 89 16.55 2.27 25.05
CA ASP A 89 16.10 1.42 23.92
C ASP A 89 14.82 0.66 24.26
N ASN A 90 14.71 0.15 25.50
CA ASN A 90 13.52 -0.55 25.97
C ASN A 90 12.28 0.36 26.01
N GLU A 91 12.43 1.59 26.52
CA GLU A 91 11.32 2.54 26.58
C GLU A 91 10.91 3.03 25.20
N ALA A 92 11.86 3.30 24.31
CA ALA A 92 11.58 3.66 22.92
C ALA A 92 10.86 2.50 22.19
N ARG A 93 11.35 1.27 22.35
CA ARG A 93 10.72 0.07 21.77
C ARG A 93 9.30 -0.14 22.27
N LYS A 94 9.05 0.05 23.57
CA LYS A 94 7.70 0.00 24.16
C LYS A 94 6.78 1.04 23.53
N ARG A 95 7.24 2.28 23.35
CA ARG A 95 6.47 3.33 22.67
C ARG A 95 6.13 2.97 21.23
N VAL A 96 7.08 2.42 20.46
CA VAL A 96 6.84 1.96 19.09
C VAL A 96 5.77 0.86 19.06
N ARG A 97 5.86 -0.14 19.94
CA ARG A 97 4.85 -1.20 20.03
C ARG A 97 3.47 -0.65 20.37
N TRP A 98 3.41 0.25 21.35
CA TRP A 98 2.15 0.86 21.76
C TRP A 98 1.50 1.69 20.63
N CYS A 99 2.32 2.42 19.87
CA CYS A 99 1.84 3.10 18.66
C CYS A 99 1.23 2.10 17.67
N LEU A 100 1.86 0.95 17.42
CA LEU A 100 1.31 -0.05 16.51
C LEU A 100 0.01 -0.68 17.02
N GLU A 101 -0.12 -0.90 18.33
CA GLU A 101 -1.37 -1.37 18.96
C GLU A 101 -2.51 -0.37 18.76
N ILE A 102 -2.26 0.91 19.05
CA ILE A 102 -3.25 1.98 18.85
C ILE A 102 -3.58 2.13 17.36
N PHE A 103 -2.57 2.06 16.48
CA PHE A 103 -2.77 2.17 15.03
C PHE A 103 -3.75 1.10 14.56
N ARG A 104 -3.48 -0.17 14.88
CA ARG A 104 -4.34 -1.31 14.51
C ARG A 104 -5.75 -1.16 15.06
N ALA A 105 -5.88 -0.80 16.34
CA ALA A 105 -7.18 -0.66 16.98
C ALA A 105 -8.02 0.44 16.33
N LYS A 106 -7.44 1.62 16.09
CA LYS A 106 -8.14 2.75 15.47
C LYS A 106 -8.50 2.44 14.02
N VAL A 107 -7.57 1.94 13.21
CA VAL A 107 -7.85 1.56 11.81
C VAL A 107 -8.94 0.51 11.73
N PHE A 108 -8.88 -0.53 12.56
CA PHE A 108 -9.93 -1.55 12.60
C PHE A 108 -11.31 -0.96 12.92
N LEU A 109 -11.39 -0.09 13.94
CA LEU A 109 -12.65 0.55 14.32
C LEU A 109 -13.18 1.48 13.25
N SER A 110 -12.31 2.20 12.54
CA SER A 110 -12.69 3.08 11.42
C SER A 110 -13.12 2.28 10.20
N ALA A 111 -12.34 1.27 9.77
CA ALA A 111 -12.69 0.39 8.65
C ALA A 111 -14.02 -0.32 8.87
N ARG A 112 -14.34 -0.71 10.11
CA ARG A 112 -15.62 -1.34 10.45
C ARG A 112 -16.81 -0.36 10.41
N ARG A 113 -16.56 0.95 10.44
CA ARG A 113 -17.60 2.00 10.43
C ARG A 113 -17.80 2.62 9.05
N ALA A 114 -16.80 2.54 8.18
CA ALA A 114 -16.87 2.92 6.78
C ALA A 114 -17.79 1.96 6.01
#